data_AF-A0A3D3CHF5-F1
#
_entry.id   AF-A0A3D3CHF5-F1
#
_cell.length_a   1.000
_cell.length_b   1.000
_cell.length_c   1.000
_cell.angle_alpha   90.00
_cell.angle_beta   90.00
_cell.angle_gamma   90.00
#
_symmetry.space_group_name_H-M   'P 1'
#
loop_
_entity.id
_entity.type
_entity.pdbx_description
1 polymer ?
#
loop_
_entity_poly.entity_id
_entity_poly.type
_entity_poly.pdbx_seq_one_letter_code
_entity_poly.pdbx_strand_id
1 'polypeptide(L)'
;GANFGCFAGVLPTKKKLEELLAVARTMEQALGYPLRTVSGGSTSSLVLLDRGEIPRGVNHLRIGEGILLGTDVTSSRVIPWLRQRTMYLEAEVVEVLRKPSVPVGDVGRDAFGGTPVF
;
A
#
# COMPACT_ATOMS: atom_id res chain seq x y z
N GLY A 1 9.15 -13.07 1.11
CA GLY A 1 8.34 -12.03 1.77
C GLY A 1 7.25 -11.55 0.84
N ALA A 2 6.24 -10.83 1.33
CA ALA A 2 5.11 -10.36 0.51
C ALA A 2 4.53 -9.01 0.95
N ASN A 3 4.00 -8.23 0.00
CA ASN A 3 3.28 -6.96 0.23
C ASN A 3 1.77 -7.18 0.13
N PHE A 4 1.00 -6.56 1.03
CA PHE A 4 -0.46 -6.74 1.09
C PHE A 4 -1.16 -5.38 0.97
N GLY A 5 -2.14 -5.25 0.08
CA GLY A 5 -2.87 -3.99 -0.14
C GLY A 5 -2.45 -3.23 -1.40
N CYS A 6 -2.36 -1.90 -1.29
CA CYS A 6 -2.03 -0.89 -2.32
C CYS A 6 -2.51 -1.18 -3.75
N PHE A 7 -1.85 -2.08 -4.48
CA PHE A 7 -2.09 -2.30 -5.90
C PHE A 7 -3.52 -2.81 -6.20
N ALA A 8 -4.01 -3.78 -5.41
CA ALA A 8 -5.29 -4.43 -5.69
C ALA A 8 -6.43 -3.93 -4.79
N GLY A 9 -6.17 -2.96 -3.90
CA GLY A 9 -7.15 -2.49 -2.90
C GLY A 9 -7.60 -3.55 -1.88
N VAL A 10 -7.04 -4.76 -1.91
CA VAL A 10 -7.47 -5.85 -1.02
C VAL A 10 -6.81 -5.71 0.35
N LEU A 11 -7.64 -5.59 1.39
CA LEU A 11 -7.16 -5.47 2.76
C LEU A 11 -6.34 -6.68 3.22
N PRO A 12 -5.31 -6.47 4.06
CA PRO A 12 -4.58 -7.56 4.69
C PRO A 12 -5.48 -8.27 5.69
N THR A 13 -5.31 -9.58 5.80
CA THR A 13 -5.99 -10.41 6.80
C THR A 13 -4.97 -11.33 7.47
N LYS A 14 -5.29 -11.80 8.68
CA LYS A 14 -4.49 -12.84 9.36
C LYS A 14 -4.26 -14.06 8.45
N LYS A 15 -5.30 -14.51 7.75
CA LYS A 15 -5.23 -15.64 6.80
C LYS A 15 -4.15 -15.44 5.73
N LYS A 16 -4.07 -14.26 5.11
CA LYS A 16 -3.04 -13.96 4.10
C LYS A 16 -1.62 -13.98 4.66
N LEU A 17 -1.45 -13.58 5.92
CA LEU A 17 -0.15 -13.68 6.60
C LEU A 17 0.18 -15.14 6.95
N GLU A 18 -0.82 -15.96 7.29
CA GLU A 18 -0.64 -17.41 7.49
C GLU A 18 -0.29 -18.14 6.19
N GLU A 19 -0.84 -17.72 5.05
CA GLU A 19 -0.44 -18.20 3.72
C GLU A 19 1.03 -17.88 3.43
N LEU A 20 1.50 -16.67 3.76
CA LEU A 20 2.93 -16.33 3.67
C LEU A 20 3.79 -17.25 4.55
N LEU A 21 3.32 -17.61 5.75
CA LEU A 21 4.02 -18.58 6.61
C LEU A 21 4.02 -20.00 6.05
N ALA A 22 2.96 -20.40 5.35
CA ALA A 22 2.92 -21.70 4.68
C ALA A 22 4.01 -21.78 3.61
N VAL A 23 4.15 -20.72 2.79
CA VAL A 23 5.23 -20.61 1.80
C VAL A 23 6.60 -20.65 2.47
N ALA A 24 6.79 -19.91 3.57
CA ALA A 24 8.04 -19.91 4.33
C ALA A 24 8.40 -21.33 4.82
N ARG A 25 7.45 -22.08 5.38
CA ARG A 25 7.67 -23.47 5.82
C ARG A 25 8.07 -24.40 4.67
N THR A 26 7.42 -24.28 3.51
CA THR A 26 7.80 -25.06 2.32
C THR A 26 9.23 -24.74 1.87
N MET A 27 9.63 -23.47 1.94
CA MET A 27 11.00 -23.08 1.64
C MET A 27 12.00 -23.66 2.64
N GLU A 28 11.72 -23.60 3.95
CA GLU A 28 12.58 -24.17 5.00
C GLU A 28 12.79 -25.68 4.80
N GLN A 29 11.73 -26.41 4.45
CA GLN A 29 11.80 -27.85 4.13
C GLN A 29 12.72 -28.13 2.94
N ALA A 30 12.65 -27.31 1.89
CA ALA A 30 13.49 -27.46 0.70
C ALA A 30 14.95 -27.05 0.94
N LEU A 31 15.18 -26.04 1.78
CA LEU A 31 16.50 -25.48 2.09
C LEU A 31 17.25 -26.27 3.17
N GLY A 32 16.53 -26.99 4.03
CA GLY A 32 17.11 -27.74 5.15
C GLY A 32 17.55 -26.87 6.33
N TYR A 33 17.18 -25.59 6.36
CA TYR A 33 17.47 -24.67 7.46
C TYR A 33 16.33 -23.66 7.67
N PRO A 34 16.15 -23.13 8.89
CA PRO A 34 15.09 -22.17 9.20
C PRO A 34 15.38 -20.79 8.59
N LEU A 35 14.34 -20.13 8.10
CA LEU A 35 14.41 -18.76 7.62
C LEU A 35 14.46 -17.82 8.83
N ARG A 36 15.55 -17.03 8.93
CA ARG A 36 15.70 -16.05 10.02
C ARG A 36 14.65 -14.93 9.94
N THR A 37 14.15 -14.65 8.75
CA THR A 37 13.24 -13.52 8.50
C THR A 37 12.11 -13.90 7.55
N VAL A 38 10.87 -13.69 7.99
CA VAL A 38 9.68 -13.70 7.14
C VAL A 38 9.09 -12.30 7.10
N SER A 39 9.41 -11.59 6.01
CA SER A 39 9.04 -10.21 5.81
C SER A 39 7.67 -10.07 5.13
N GLY A 40 6.76 -9.33 5.75
CA GLY A 40 5.38 -9.19 5.32
C GLY A 40 4.82 -7.78 5.53
N GLY A 41 3.57 -7.58 5.11
CA GLY A 41 2.78 -6.40 5.45
C GLY A 41 2.94 -5.20 4.51
N SER A 42 2.28 -4.14 4.94
CA SER A 42 2.24 -2.77 4.41
C SER A 42 1.71 -1.86 5.52
N THR A 43 1.58 -0.55 5.28
CA THR A 43 0.89 0.35 6.22
C THR A 43 -0.48 -0.17 6.64
N SER A 44 -1.25 -0.76 5.72
CA SER A 44 -2.58 -1.27 6.03
C SER A 44 -2.60 -2.51 6.92
N SER A 45 -1.45 -3.15 7.12
CA SER A 45 -1.30 -4.26 8.06
C SER A 45 -1.22 -3.79 9.52
N LEU A 46 -1.03 -2.50 9.77
CA LEU A 46 -0.96 -1.95 11.13
C LEU A 46 -2.26 -2.16 11.92
N VAL A 47 -3.41 -2.26 11.25
CA VAL A 47 -4.68 -2.61 11.93
C VAL A 47 -4.63 -4.02 12.54
N LEU A 48 -3.95 -4.96 11.90
CA LEU A 48 -3.77 -6.32 12.42
C LEU A 48 -2.76 -6.30 13.58
N LEU A 49 -1.75 -5.42 13.52
CA LEU A 49 -0.81 -5.22 14.63
C LEU A 49 -1.54 -4.69 15.87
N ASP A 50 -2.37 -3.67 15.71
CA ASP A 50 -3.15 -3.07 16.80
C ASP A 50 -4.11 -4.08 17.46
N ARG A 51 -4.62 -5.05 16.70
CA ARG A 51 -5.50 -6.13 17.18
C ARG A 51 -4.75 -7.35 17.71
N GLY A 52 -3.42 -7.38 17.62
CA GLY A 52 -2.62 -8.57 17.98
C GLY A 52 -2.83 -9.76 17.04
N GLU A 53 -3.24 -9.52 15.80
CA GLU A 53 -3.59 -10.54 14.81
C GLU A 53 -2.44 -10.91 13.85
N ILE A 54 -1.28 -10.23 13.95
CA ILE A 54 -0.08 -10.59 13.20
C ILE A 54 0.44 -11.95 13.69
N PRO A 55 0.52 -12.99 12.83
CA PRO A 55 1.07 -14.27 13.23
C PRO A 55 2.54 -14.14 13.65
N ARG A 56 2.93 -14.78 14.77
CA ARG A 56 4.29 -14.69 15.35
C ARG A 56 5.43 -15.02 14.37
N GLY A 57 5.18 -15.86 13.37
CA GLY A 57 6.18 -16.20 12.36
C GLY A 57 6.51 -15.05 11.40
N VAL A 58 5.62 -14.07 11.22
CA VAL A 58 5.88 -12.87 10.43
C VAL A 58 6.62 -11.88 11.32
N ASN A 59 7.94 -11.96 11.30
CA ASN A 59 8.81 -11.26 12.25
C ASN A 59 9.42 -9.95 11.71
N HIS A 60 9.05 -9.55 10.49
CA HIS A 60 9.50 -8.31 9.89
C HIS A 60 8.36 -7.64 9.13
N LEU A 61 7.80 -6.58 9.72
CA LEU A 61 6.67 -5.84 9.14
C LEU A 61 7.18 -4.64 8.32
N ARG A 62 6.74 -4.54 7.06
CA ARG A 62 7.08 -3.42 6.17
C ARG A 62 5.96 -2.39 6.20
N ILE A 63 6.34 -1.13 6.37
CA ILE A 63 5.44 0.04 6.42
C ILE A 63 6.03 1.17 5.59
N GLY A 64 5.20 2.06 5.05
CA GLY A 64 5.62 3.16 4.18
C GLY A 64 4.81 4.42 4.45
N GLU A 65 3.60 4.49 3.89
CA GLU A 65 2.68 5.63 4.07
C GLU A 65 2.53 6.07 5.53
N GLY A 66 2.35 5.13 6.47
CA GLY A 66 2.16 5.47 7.88
C GLY A 66 3.35 6.23 8.48
N ILE A 67 4.58 5.93 8.05
CA ILE A 67 5.79 6.66 8.48
C ILE A 67 5.69 8.13 8.06
N LEU A 68 5.21 8.37 6.84
CA LEU A 68 5.24 9.70 6.23
C LEU A 68 4.03 10.55 6.54
N LEU A 69 2.84 9.96 6.68
CA LEU A 69 1.55 10.66 6.74
C LEU A 69 0.74 10.37 8.01
N GLY A 70 1.11 9.31 8.75
CA GLY A 70 0.33 8.86 9.92
C GLY A 70 -1.05 8.32 9.55
N THR A 71 -1.27 7.94 8.29
CA THR A 71 -2.53 7.42 7.76
C THR A 71 -2.33 6.06 7.09
N ASP A 72 -3.45 5.35 6.92
CA ASP A 72 -3.59 4.21 6.03
C ASP A 72 -4.73 4.49 5.04
N VAL A 73 -4.36 4.83 3.80
CA VAL A 73 -5.33 5.13 2.73
C VAL A 73 -6.14 3.90 2.34
N THR A 74 -5.58 2.69 2.44
CA THR A 74 -6.24 1.46 1.98
C THR A 74 -7.42 1.12 2.88
N SER A 75 -7.35 1.42 4.19
CA SER A 75 -8.46 1.25 5.13
C SER A 75 -9.18 2.54 5.52
N SER A 76 -8.84 3.67 4.88
CA SER A 76 -9.39 5.00 5.19
C SER A 76 -9.28 5.33 6.70
N ARG A 77 -8.09 5.12 7.25
CA ARG A 77 -7.84 5.14 8.69
C ARG A 77 -6.76 6.14 9.06
N VAL A 78 -7.02 6.92 10.12
CA VAL A 78 -5.97 7.62 10.87
C VAL A 78 -5.37 6.66 11.89
N ILE A 79 -4.04 6.53 11.92
CA ILE A 79 -3.35 5.64 12.86
C ILE A 79 -3.20 6.40 14.19
N PRO A 80 -3.89 5.99 15.28
CA PRO A 80 -4.06 6.83 16.48
C PRO A 80 -2.76 7.21 17.19
N TRP A 81 -1.74 6.36 17.07
CA TRP A 81 -0.43 6.55 17.69
C TRP A 81 0.58 7.25 16.78
N LEU A 82 0.16 7.78 15.64
CA LEU A 82 0.98 8.57 14.71
C LEU A 82 0.47 10.00 14.55
N ARG A 83 1.36 10.90 14.10
CA ARG A 83 1.04 12.30 13.81
C ARG A 83 0.68 12.48 12.34
N GLN A 84 -0.26 13.39 12.08
CA GLN A 84 -0.66 13.82 10.74
C GLN A 84 -0.06 15.20 10.47
N ARG A 85 -0.15 15.67 9.21
CA ARG A 85 0.44 16.96 8.76
C ARG A 85 1.96 17.04 9.02
N THR A 86 2.62 15.94 8.73
CA THR A 86 4.07 15.70 8.85
C THR A 86 4.84 16.13 7.61
N MET A 87 4.16 16.39 6.49
CA MET A 87 4.74 16.87 5.25
C MET A 87 3.94 18.07 4.72
N TYR A 88 4.66 19.05 4.21
CA TYR A 88 4.13 20.24 3.55
C TYR A 88 4.73 20.32 2.15
N LEU A 89 3.91 20.54 1.14
CA LEU A 89 4.36 20.86 -0.20
C LEU A 89 4.28 22.38 -0.37
N GLU A 90 5.42 23.02 -0.53
CA GLU A 90 5.53 24.45 -0.80
C GLU A 90 5.97 24.62 -2.26
N ALA A 91 5.21 25.42 -3.01
CA ALA A 91 5.49 25.73 -4.40
C ALA A 91 4.95 27.13 -4.74
N GLU A 92 5.62 27.80 -5.67
CA GLU A 92 5.20 29.10 -6.19
C GLU A 92 4.29 28.93 -7.40
N VAL A 93 3.26 29.77 -7.51
CA VAL A 93 2.43 29.85 -8.71
C VAL A 93 3.18 30.64 -9.77
N VAL A 94 3.61 29.98 -10.82
CA VAL A 94 4.36 30.61 -11.93
C VAL A 94 3.45 31.13 -13.05
N GLU A 95 2.27 30.55 -13.24
CA GLU A 95 1.32 30.90 -14.29
C GLU A 95 -0.11 30.47 -13.91
N VAL A 96 -1.12 31.20 -14.37
CA VAL A 96 -2.53 30.81 -14.27
C VAL A 96 -3.18 30.92 -15.66
N LEU A 97 -3.60 29.79 -16.21
CA LEU A 97 -4.24 29.72 -17.52
C LEU A 97 -5.67 29.17 -17.38
N ARG A 98 -6.64 29.78 -18.07
CA ARG A 98 -7.98 29.22 -18.19
C ARG A 98 -8.03 28.28 -19.40
N LYS A 99 -8.08 26.96 -19.16
CA LYS A 99 -8.31 25.97 -20.23
C LYS A 99 -9.79 25.95 -20.64
N PRO A 100 -10.09 25.77 -21.94
CA PRO A 100 -11.46 25.51 -22.39
C PRO A 100 -12.00 24.21 -21.76
N SER A 101 -13.32 24.14 -21.55
CA SER A 101 -13.98 22.99 -20.90
C SER A 101 -13.92 21.70 -21.72
N VAL A 102 -13.63 21.81 -23.03
CA VAL A 102 -13.44 20.69 -23.95
C VAL A 102 -12.01 20.69 -24.48
N PRO A 103 -11.38 19.51 -24.66
CA PRO A 103 -10.06 19.43 -25.27
C PRO A 103 -10.05 20.04 -26.67
N VAL A 104 -8.96 20.72 -27.01
CA VAL A 104 -8.75 21.29 -28.34
C VAL A 104 -7.74 20.43 -29.07
N GLY A 105 -8.08 19.99 -30.29
CA GLY A 105 -7.23 19.15 -31.14
C GLY A 105 -7.85 17.79 -31.46
N ASP A 106 -7.07 16.95 -32.15
CA ASP A 106 -7.52 15.61 -32.56
C ASP A 106 -7.67 14.67 -31.36
N VAL A 107 -8.77 13.91 -31.33
CA VAL A 107 -9.07 12.98 -30.24
C VAL A 107 -8.39 11.63 -30.47
N GLY A 108 -7.43 11.30 -29.60
CA GLY A 108 -6.79 9.98 -29.53
C GLY A 108 -7.56 8.98 -28.66
N ARG A 109 -6.95 7.83 -28.40
CA ARG A 109 -7.50 6.84 -27.45
C ARG A 109 -7.15 7.19 -26.00
N ASP A 110 -8.05 6.89 -25.08
CA ASP A 110 -7.83 7.01 -23.64
C ASP A 110 -6.93 5.89 -23.08
N ALA A 111 -6.65 5.96 -21.77
CA ALA A 111 -5.82 4.97 -21.06
C ALA A 111 -6.41 3.55 -21.04
N PHE A 112 -7.65 3.37 -21.46
CA PHE A 112 -8.36 2.10 -21.55
C PHE A 112 -8.64 1.67 -23.00
N GLY A 113 -8.16 2.44 -23.98
CA GLY A 113 -8.26 2.16 -25.41
C GLY A 113 -9.55 2.65 -26.07
N GLY A 114 -10.41 3.39 -25.38
CA GLY A 114 -11.63 4.00 -25.92
C GLY A 114 -11.36 5.35 -26.61
N THR A 115 -12.22 5.75 -27.55
CA THR A 115 -12.20 7.12 -28.10
C THR A 115 -13.21 7.96 -27.33
N PRO A 116 -12.77 8.93 -26.50
CA PRO A 116 -13.68 9.72 -25.67
C PRO A 116 -14.52 10.71 -26.50
N VAL A 117 -15.73 11.00 -26.01
CA VAL A 117 -16.64 12.04 -26.53
C VAL A 117 -16.93 13.00 -25.38
N PHE A 118 -16.75 14.30 -25.61
CA PHE A 118 -16.86 15.36 -24.60
C PHE A 118 -18.08 16.24 -24.86
#